data_AF-A0A200R623-F1
#
_entry.id   AF-A0A200R623-F1
#
_cell.length_a   1.000
_cell.length_b   1.000
_cell.length_c   1.000
_cell.angle_alpha   90.00
_cell.angle_beta   90.00
_cell.angle_gamma   90.00
#
_symmetry.space_group_name_H-M   'P 1'
#
loop_
_entity.id
_entity.type
_entity.pdbx_description
1 polymer ?
#
loop_
_entity_poly.entity_id
_entity_poly.type
_entity_poly.pdbx_seq_one_letter_code
_entity_poly.pdbx_strand_id
1 'polypeptide(L)'
;MEFFDNLPAMDLMRSEKMTFVQLIFPVESAHRAVSYLGELGLLQFKDVKRCGEMSRKLRYFKDQIGKAGLLSYGHPALQPGIELKELEIRLSEHERELTEMNANSKKLRQTYNELLEFKIVLQKHYPAIFISHTFIGCRGAVSNTASYLRLWALSLAHSELSTVFYEKVLLLAWGFDNVAIRLVGLVVFAFATAFILLMMESLSAFLHALRLHWVEFMNKFYHGQGYKFRPFSSASLDDDED
;
A
#
# COMPACT_ATOMS: atom_id res chain seq x y z
N MET A 1 -39.88 -42.40 -54.42
CA MET A 1 -40.61 -41.57 -53.44
C MET A 1 -41.52 -42.45 -52.59
N GLU A 2 -41.10 -43.67 -52.25
CA GLU A 2 -41.92 -44.69 -51.54
C GLU A 2 -41.39 -44.98 -50.13
N PHE A 3 -40.37 -44.24 -49.68
CA PHE A 3 -39.74 -44.47 -48.37
C PHE A 3 -40.43 -43.70 -47.24
N PHE A 4 -41.07 -42.57 -47.56
CA PHE A 4 -41.74 -41.70 -46.59
C PHE A 4 -43.15 -42.17 -46.21
N ASP A 5 -43.76 -43.07 -46.99
CA ASP A 5 -45.10 -43.61 -46.73
C ASP A 5 -45.11 -44.84 -45.81
N ASN A 6 -43.92 -45.31 -45.40
CA ASN A 6 -43.73 -46.49 -44.53
C ASN A 6 -43.11 -46.14 -43.17
N LEU A 7 -43.29 -44.91 -42.65
CA LEU A 7 -42.79 -44.59 -41.31
C LEU A 7 -43.65 -45.29 -40.23
N PRO A 8 -43.03 -45.99 -39.26
CA PRO A 8 -43.76 -46.66 -38.20
C PRO A 8 -44.51 -45.64 -37.32
N ALA A 9 -45.67 -46.03 -36.80
CA ALA A 9 -46.46 -45.20 -35.89
C ALA A 9 -45.60 -44.75 -34.69
N MET A 10 -45.52 -43.44 -34.48
CA MET A 10 -44.74 -42.80 -33.42
C MET A 10 -45.36 -43.12 -32.05
N ASP A 11 -44.62 -43.86 -31.21
CA ASP A 11 -45.01 -44.16 -29.84
C ASP A 11 -44.54 -43.03 -28.92
N LEU A 12 -45.49 -42.32 -28.29
CA LEU A 12 -45.24 -41.16 -27.42
C LEU A 12 -44.41 -41.49 -26.16
N MET A 13 -44.33 -42.77 -25.78
CA MET A 13 -43.70 -43.20 -24.53
C MET A 13 -42.25 -43.69 -24.71
N ARG A 14 -41.73 -43.75 -25.94
CA ARG A 14 -40.39 -44.30 -26.21
C ARG A 14 -39.69 -43.54 -27.34
N SER A 15 -38.38 -43.32 -27.20
CA SER A 15 -37.56 -42.71 -28.25
C SER A 15 -37.66 -43.48 -29.57
N GLU A 16 -37.69 -42.74 -30.67
CA GLU A 16 -37.72 -43.29 -32.02
C GLU A 16 -36.48 -44.17 -32.30
N LYS A 17 -36.66 -45.24 -33.08
CA LYS A 17 -35.58 -46.16 -33.46
C LYS A 17 -34.58 -45.43 -34.36
N MET A 18 -33.48 -44.94 -33.77
CA MET A 18 -32.38 -44.35 -34.53
C MET A 18 -31.55 -45.43 -35.22
N THR A 19 -31.27 -45.21 -36.52
CA THR A 19 -30.40 -46.09 -37.30
C THR A 19 -29.11 -45.36 -37.63
N PHE A 20 -27.98 -46.03 -37.39
CA PHE A 20 -26.68 -45.50 -37.80
C PHE A 20 -26.50 -45.76 -39.30
N VAL A 21 -26.37 -44.69 -40.08
CA VAL A 21 -26.17 -44.75 -41.54
C VAL A 21 -24.81 -44.17 -41.88
N GLN A 22 -24.00 -44.90 -42.65
CA GLN A 22 -22.75 -44.42 -43.22
C GLN A 22 -22.99 -43.99 -44.67
N LEU A 23 -22.93 -42.68 -44.92
CA LEU A 23 -23.08 -42.11 -46.26
C LEU A 23 -21.69 -41.82 -46.86
N ILE A 24 -21.44 -42.31 -48.06
CA ILE A 24 -20.20 -42.10 -48.80
C ILE A 24 -20.49 -41.12 -49.93
N PHE A 25 -19.79 -39.98 -49.92
CA PHE A 25 -19.94 -38.94 -50.93
C PHE A 25 -18.66 -38.80 -51.77
N PRO A 26 -18.77 -38.62 -53.10
CA PRO A 26 -17.64 -38.19 -53.92
C PRO A 26 -17.23 -36.77 -53.52
N VAL A 27 -15.91 -36.52 -53.43
CA VAL A 27 -15.33 -35.27 -52.87
C VAL A 27 -15.83 -34.00 -53.56
N GLU A 28 -16.11 -34.05 -54.86
CA GLU A 28 -16.59 -32.91 -55.65
C GLU A 28 -18.02 -32.48 -55.31
N SER A 29 -18.86 -33.42 -54.86
CA SER A 29 -20.27 -33.15 -54.54
C SER A 29 -20.58 -33.18 -53.04
N ALA A 30 -19.60 -33.51 -52.20
CA ALA A 30 -19.76 -33.65 -50.76
C ALA A 30 -20.37 -32.40 -50.11
N HIS A 31 -19.89 -31.20 -50.47
CA HIS A 31 -20.42 -29.95 -49.92
C HIS A 31 -21.90 -29.72 -50.25
N ARG A 32 -22.31 -29.93 -51.51
CA ARG A 32 -23.71 -29.76 -51.93
C ARG A 32 -24.62 -30.79 -51.28
N ALA A 33 -24.17 -32.05 -51.21
CA ALA A 33 -24.92 -33.12 -50.58
C ALA A 33 -25.11 -32.86 -49.08
N VAL A 34 -24.06 -32.48 -48.35
CA VAL A 34 -24.14 -32.17 -46.91
C VAL A 34 -25.04 -30.96 -46.65
N SER A 35 -24.98 -29.91 -47.48
CA SER A 35 -25.89 -28.76 -47.35
C SER A 35 -27.35 -29.18 -47.52
N TYR A 36 -27.66 -29.99 -48.54
CA TYR A 36 -29.00 -30.51 -48.76
C TYR A 36 -29.49 -31.39 -47.61
N LEU A 37 -28.63 -32.27 -47.09
CA LEU A 37 -28.93 -33.05 -45.88
C LEU A 37 -29.16 -32.17 -44.64
N GLY A 38 -28.44 -31.06 -44.53
CA GLY A 38 -28.63 -30.07 -43.47
C GLY A 38 -29.99 -29.38 -43.55
N GLU A 39 -30.46 -29.06 -44.76
CA GLU A 39 -31.79 -28.47 -44.99
C GLU A 39 -32.93 -29.45 -44.69
N LEU A 40 -32.73 -30.75 -44.94
CA LEU A 40 -33.71 -31.80 -44.57
C LEU A 40 -33.86 -31.92 -43.04
N GLY A 41 -32.81 -31.66 -42.26
CA GLY A 41 -32.88 -31.61 -40.79
C GLY A 41 -33.11 -32.97 -40.08
N LEU A 42 -33.10 -34.09 -40.81
CA LEU A 42 -33.41 -35.43 -40.29
C LEU A 42 -32.17 -36.21 -39.79
N LEU A 43 -30.96 -35.67 -40.00
CA LEU A 43 -29.71 -36.38 -39.69
C LEU A 43 -28.90 -35.65 -38.61
N GLN A 44 -28.40 -36.42 -37.64
CA GLN A 44 -27.46 -35.93 -36.63
C GLN A 44 -26.03 -36.41 -36.96
N PHE A 45 -25.15 -35.46 -37.31
CA PHE A 45 -23.74 -35.75 -37.55
C PHE A 45 -23.00 -36.00 -36.23
N LYS A 46 -22.07 -36.98 -36.21
CA LYS A 46 -21.35 -37.41 -35.00
C LYS A 46 -20.23 -36.45 -34.57
N ASP A 47 -19.62 -35.70 -35.50
CA ASP A 47 -18.43 -34.86 -35.25
C ASP A 47 -18.66 -33.36 -35.50
N VAL A 48 -19.69 -32.78 -34.87
CA VAL A 48 -19.97 -31.32 -34.92
C VAL A 48 -19.19 -30.53 -33.84
N LYS A 49 -18.36 -31.22 -33.03
CA LYS A 49 -17.65 -30.63 -31.87
C LYS A 49 -16.82 -29.40 -32.25
N ARG A 50 -16.15 -29.44 -33.40
CA ARG A 50 -15.29 -28.35 -33.91
C ARG A 50 -16.06 -27.04 -34.14
N CYS A 51 -17.25 -27.11 -34.73
CA CYS A 51 -18.10 -25.94 -34.94
C CYS A 51 -18.69 -25.43 -33.61
N GLY A 52 -18.99 -26.34 -32.68
CA GLY A 52 -19.42 -26.00 -31.33
C GLY A 52 -18.39 -25.17 -30.55
N GLU A 53 -17.11 -25.54 -30.61
CA GLU A 53 -16.03 -24.78 -29.98
C GLU A 53 -15.87 -23.38 -30.59
N MET A 54 -15.87 -23.26 -31.92
CA MET A 54 -15.82 -21.96 -32.60
C MET A 54 -17.00 -21.06 -32.21
N SER A 55 -18.20 -21.63 -32.10
CA SER A 55 -19.40 -20.93 -31.64
C SER A 55 -19.27 -20.44 -30.18
N ARG A 56 -18.65 -21.24 -29.30
CA ARG A 56 -18.37 -20.84 -27.91
C ARG A 56 -17.40 -19.65 -27.86
N LYS A 57 -16.32 -19.69 -28.65
CA LYS A 57 -15.34 -18.59 -28.75
C LYS A 57 -16.03 -17.31 -29.21
N LEU A 58 -16.83 -17.37 -30.28
CA LEU A 58 -17.58 -16.20 -30.78
C LEU A 58 -18.54 -15.60 -29.73
N ARG A 59 -19.20 -16.44 -28.92
CA ARG A 59 -20.02 -15.95 -27.79
C ARG A 59 -19.17 -15.20 -26.75
N TYR A 60 -17.97 -15.70 -26.44
CA TYR A 60 -17.04 -15.00 -25.55
C TYR A 60 -16.62 -13.64 -26.11
N PHE A 61 -16.24 -13.54 -27.39
CA PHE A 61 -15.93 -12.24 -28.02
C PHE A 61 -17.11 -11.27 -27.94
N LYS A 62 -18.33 -11.74 -28.20
CA LYS A 62 -19.55 -10.92 -28.09
C LYS A 62 -19.74 -10.36 -26.67
N ASP A 63 -19.52 -11.17 -25.64
CA ASP A 63 -19.58 -10.75 -24.25
C ASP A 63 -18.47 -9.73 -23.91
N GLN A 64 -17.25 -9.94 -24.39
CA GLN A 64 -16.13 -8.99 -24.21
C GLN A 64 -16.41 -7.64 -24.88
N ILE A 65 -16.96 -7.65 -26.09
CA ILE A 65 -17.35 -6.45 -26.84
C ILE A 65 -18.44 -5.68 -26.07
N GLY A 66 -19.43 -6.39 -25.52
CA GLY A 66 -20.46 -5.79 -24.67
C GLY A 66 -19.89 -5.15 -23.40
N LYS A 67 -18.96 -5.82 -22.73
CA LYS A 67 -18.25 -5.28 -21.55
C LYS A 67 -17.39 -4.06 -21.86
N ALA A 68 -16.84 -3.98 -23.07
CA ALA A 68 -16.07 -2.83 -23.54
C ALA A 68 -16.95 -1.66 -24.04
N GLY A 69 -18.28 -1.83 -24.09
CA GLY A 69 -19.20 -0.81 -24.61
C GLY A 69 -19.06 -0.57 -26.11
N LEU A 70 -18.47 -1.51 -26.86
CA LEU A 70 -18.27 -1.38 -28.30
C LEU A 70 -19.52 -1.87 -29.04
N LEU A 71 -20.07 -1.05 -29.95
CA LEU A 71 -21.15 -1.45 -30.84
C LEU A 71 -20.58 -2.23 -32.02
N SER A 72 -21.01 -3.48 -32.19
CA SER A 72 -20.64 -4.30 -33.35
C SER A 72 -21.31 -3.70 -34.59
N TYR A 73 -20.54 -2.99 -35.42
CA TYR A 73 -21.01 -2.51 -36.71
C TYR A 73 -21.18 -3.70 -37.67
N GLY A 74 -22.36 -3.73 -38.31
CA GLY A 74 -22.90 -4.88 -39.04
C GLY A 74 -22.05 -5.36 -40.22
N HIS A 75 -22.23 -6.67 -40.46
CA HIS A 75 -21.83 -7.52 -41.58
C HIS A 75 -20.66 -7.05 -42.49
N PRO A 76 -19.50 -7.74 -42.45
CA PRO A 76 -18.61 -7.76 -43.60
C PRO A 76 -19.30 -8.51 -44.75
N ALA A 77 -19.15 -7.98 -45.96
CA ALA A 77 -19.56 -8.66 -47.20
C ALA A 77 -19.04 -10.11 -47.21
N LEU A 78 -19.91 -11.05 -47.57
CA LEU A 78 -19.62 -12.48 -47.67
C LEU A 78 -18.47 -12.69 -48.66
N GLN A 79 -17.23 -12.75 -48.18
CA GLN A 79 -16.09 -13.08 -49.03
C GLN A 79 -16.11 -14.59 -49.29
N PRO A 80 -16.30 -15.03 -50.55
CA PRO A 80 -16.25 -16.45 -50.88
C PRO A 80 -14.79 -16.90 -50.87
N GLY A 81 -14.40 -17.73 -49.91
CA GLY A 81 -13.08 -18.39 -49.95
C GLY A 81 -12.32 -18.56 -48.64
N ILE A 82 -12.88 -18.18 -47.47
CA ILE A 82 -12.19 -18.43 -46.20
C ILE A 82 -12.31 -19.92 -45.85
N GLU A 83 -11.19 -20.64 -45.90
CA GLU A 83 -11.12 -22.02 -45.43
C GLU A 83 -11.40 -22.07 -43.92
N LEU A 84 -12.36 -22.91 -43.50
CA LEU A 84 -12.83 -23.00 -42.11
C LEU A 84 -11.68 -23.27 -41.11
N LYS A 85 -10.61 -23.89 -41.57
CA LYS A 85 -9.39 -24.19 -40.79
C LYS A 85 -8.57 -22.95 -40.47
N GLU A 86 -8.39 -22.06 -41.44
CA GLU A 86 -7.67 -20.80 -41.22
C GLU A 86 -8.45 -19.88 -40.27
N LEU A 87 -9.79 -19.88 -40.37
CA LEU A 87 -10.64 -19.12 -39.46
C LEU A 87 -10.54 -19.60 -38.01
N GLU A 88 -10.51 -20.92 -37.79
CA GLU A 88 -10.39 -21.52 -36.46
C GLU A 88 -9.06 -21.19 -35.80
N ILE A 89 -7.95 -21.23 -36.56
CA ILE A 89 -6.62 -20.87 -36.06
C ILE A 89 -6.63 -19.42 -35.63
N ARG A 90 -7.06 -18.51 -36.50
CA ARG A 90 -7.12 -17.07 -36.19
C ARG A 90 -8.03 -16.77 -35.01
N LEU A 91 -9.21 -17.37 -34.94
CA LEU A 91 -10.14 -17.15 -33.82
C LEU A 91 -9.55 -17.63 -32.49
N SER A 92 -8.81 -18.74 -32.51
CA SER A 92 -8.14 -19.28 -31.32
C SER A 92 -6.98 -18.41 -30.87
N GLU A 93 -6.23 -17.84 -31.81
CA GLU A 93 -5.14 -16.91 -31.50
C GLU A 93 -5.65 -15.61 -30.87
N HIS A 94 -6.69 -15.00 -31.45
CA HIS A 94 -7.29 -13.78 -30.91
C HIS A 94 -7.93 -14.00 -29.53
N GLU A 95 -8.51 -15.18 -29.28
CA GLU A 95 -9.07 -15.52 -27.96
C GLU A 95 -7.96 -15.59 -26.91
N ARG A 96 -6.83 -16.24 -27.27
CA ARG A 96 -5.65 -16.33 -26.40
C ARG A 96 -5.13 -14.95 -26.05
N GLU A 97 -4.94 -14.10 -27.07
CA GLU A 97 -4.43 -12.73 -26.89
C GLU A 97 -5.36 -11.87 -26.03
N LEU A 98 -6.67 -11.90 -26.27
CA LEU A 98 -7.64 -11.17 -25.44
C LEU A 98 -7.67 -11.66 -24.00
N THR A 99 -7.57 -12.96 -23.79
CA THR A 99 -7.58 -13.55 -22.44
C THR A 99 -6.31 -13.14 -21.69
N GLU A 100 -5.16 -13.18 -22.35
CA GLU A 100 -3.88 -12.74 -21.82
C GLU A 100 -3.88 -11.23 -21.51
N MET A 101 -4.37 -10.41 -22.43
CA MET A 101 -4.49 -8.96 -22.24
C MET A 101 -5.45 -8.60 -21.11
N ASN A 102 -6.58 -9.30 -20.98
CA ASN A 102 -7.51 -9.12 -19.87
C ASN A 102 -6.89 -9.52 -18.52
N ALA A 103 -6.12 -10.62 -18.48
CA ALA A 103 -5.40 -11.02 -17.28
C ALA A 103 -4.35 -9.97 -16.88
N ASN A 104 -3.59 -9.45 -17.86
CA ASN A 104 -2.62 -8.40 -17.63
C ASN A 104 -3.27 -7.10 -17.14
N SER A 105 -4.39 -6.69 -17.74
CA SER A 105 -5.14 -5.49 -17.34
C SER A 105 -5.68 -5.61 -15.91
N LYS A 106 -6.16 -6.79 -15.50
CA LYS A 106 -6.57 -7.06 -14.11
C LYS A 106 -5.39 -6.95 -13.15
N LYS A 107 -4.25 -7.55 -13.50
CA LYS A 107 -3.02 -7.47 -12.69
C LYS A 107 -2.55 -6.03 -12.52
N LEU A 108 -2.52 -5.27 -13.62
CA LEU A 108 -2.16 -3.85 -13.60
C LEU A 108 -3.10 -3.04 -12.70
N ARG A 109 -4.41 -3.28 -12.78
CA ARG A 109 -5.40 -2.60 -11.93
C ARG A 109 -5.20 -2.95 -10.45
N GLN A 110 -4.89 -4.21 -10.13
CA GLN A 110 -4.58 -4.61 -8.77
C GLN A 110 -3.31 -3.90 -8.25
N THR A 111 -2.22 -3.93 -9.01
CA THR A 111 -0.97 -3.23 -8.64
C THR A 111 -1.21 -1.73 -8.48
N TYR A 112 -1.98 -1.11 -9.37
CA TYR A 112 -2.34 0.30 -9.24
C TYR A 112 -3.10 0.60 -7.94
N ASN A 113 -4.08 -0.25 -7.58
CA ASN A 113 -4.84 -0.09 -6.34
C ASN A 113 -3.94 -0.25 -5.09
N GLU A 114 -3.04 -1.24 -5.09
CA GLU A 114 -2.06 -1.43 -4.00
C GLU A 114 -1.16 -0.20 -3.82
N LEU A 115 -0.64 0.37 -4.92
CA LEU A 115 0.14 1.61 -4.87
C LEU A 115 -0.70 2.81 -4.39
N LEU A 116 -1.97 2.88 -4.79
CA LEU A 116 -2.87 3.94 -4.37
C LEU A 116 -3.14 3.89 -2.87
N GLU A 117 -3.40 2.70 -2.33
CA GLU A 117 -3.56 2.49 -0.89
C GLU A 117 -2.31 2.90 -0.13
N PHE A 118 -1.14 2.46 -0.58
CA PHE A 118 0.14 2.84 0.04
C PHE A 118 0.35 4.36 0.04
N LYS A 119 0.05 5.03 -1.09
CA LYS A 119 0.12 6.49 -1.20
C LYS A 119 -0.82 7.18 -0.21
N ILE A 120 -2.06 6.72 -0.09
CA ILE A 120 -3.05 7.29 0.84
C ILE A 120 -2.59 7.12 2.30
N VAL A 121 -2.10 5.93 2.66
CA VAL A 121 -1.60 5.64 4.01
C VAL A 121 -0.42 6.55 4.35
N LEU A 122 0.54 6.70 3.42
CA LEU A 122 1.68 7.59 3.60
C LEU A 122 1.24 9.05 3.73
N GLN A 123 0.40 9.55 2.83
CA GLN A 123 -0.05 10.95 2.87
C GLN A 123 -0.76 11.28 4.19
N LYS A 124 -1.49 10.31 4.74
CA LYS A 124 -2.21 10.50 6.01
C LYS A 124 -1.30 10.50 7.23
N HIS A 125 -0.32 9.61 7.29
CA HIS A 125 0.50 9.43 8.49
C HIS A 125 1.79 10.26 8.47
N TYR A 126 2.30 10.60 7.28
CA TYR A 126 3.50 11.41 7.11
C TYR A 126 3.48 12.73 7.91
N PRO A 127 2.43 13.58 7.88
CA PRO A 127 2.45 14.82 8.64
C PRO A 127 2.52 14.59 10.15
N ALA A 128 1.78 13.60 10.67
CA ALA A 128 1.78 13.28 12.11
C ALA A 128 3.14 12.73 12.57
N ILE A 129 3.76 11.85 11.77
CA ILE A 129 5.09 11.30 12.04
C ILE A 129 6.15 12.40 11.97
N PHE A 130 6.10 13.25 10.95
CA PHE A 130 7.04 14.36 10.76
C PHE A 130 7.00 15.35 11.94
N ILE A 131 5.79 15.73 12.39
CA ILE A 131 5.64 16.62 13.56
C ILE A 131 6.21 15.96 14.81
N SER A 132 5.91 14.68 15.03
CA SER A 132 6.41 13.93 16.20
C SER A 132 7.93 13.83 16.21
N HIS A 133 8.55 13.50 15.07
CA HIS A 133 10.00 13.37 14.94
C HIS A 133 10.72 14.71 15.10
N THR A 134 10.19 15.78 14.51
CA THR A 134 10.72 17.14 14.65
C THR A 134 10.63 17.63 16.10
N PHE A 135 9.51 17.37 16.78
CA PHE A 135 9.35 17.76 18.18
C PHE A 135 10.33 17.03 19.11
N ILE A 136 10.49 15.70 18.92
CA ILE A 136 11.46 14.89 19.67
C ILE A 136 12.89 15.39 19.42
N GLY A 137 13.24 15.67 18.16
CA GLY A 137 14.54 16.18 17.78
C GLY A 137 14.86 17.54 18.40
N CYS A 138 13.91 18.49 18.34
CA CYS A 138 14.05 19.81 18.96
C CYS A 138 14.23 19.70 20.48
N ARG A 139 13.41 18.86 21.15
CA ARG A 139 13.54 18.60 22.59
C ARG A 139 14.91 18.02 22.95
N GLY A 140 15.44 17.11 22.13
CA GLY A 140 16.78 16.55 22.30
C GLY A 140 17.88 17.62 22.18
N ALA A 141 17.79 18.48 21.17
CA ALA A 141 18.73 19.58 20.97
C ALA A 141 18.72 20.57 22.14
N VAL A 142 17.55 21.02 22.58
CA VAL A 142 17.40 21.93 23.74
C VAL A 142 17.98 21.31 25.00
N SER A 143 17.73 20.01 25.25
CA SER A 143 18.29 19.32 26.41
C SER A 143 19.81 19.24 26.37
N ASN A 144 20.41 19.04 25.20
CA ASN A 144 21.86 19.00 25.05
C ASN A 144 22.45 20.39 25.26
N THR A 145 21.89 21.43 24.63
CA THR A 145 22.33 22.82 24.79
C THR A 145 22.24 23.28 26.24
N ALA A 146 21.13 23.01 26.94
CA ALA A 146 20.97 23.35 28.35
C ALA A 146 22.04 22.68 29.24
N SER A 147 22.42 21.45 28.91
CA SER A 147 23.46 20.72 29.65
C SER A 147 24.84 21.36 29.50
N TYR A 148 25.19 21.88 28.32
CA TYR A 148 26.44 22.61 28.08
C TYR A 148 26.44 24.03 28.66
N LEU A 149 25.33 24.77 28.50
CA LEU A 149 25.16 26.12 29.03
C LEU A 149 25.34 26.15 30.55
N ARG A 150 24.84 25.13 31.25
CA ARG A 150 24.99 24.99 32.69
C ARG A 150 26.46 24.88 33.11
N LEU A 151 27.22 23.98 32.46
CA LEU A 151 28.64 23.80 32.77
C LEU A 151 29.44 25.08 32.49
N TRP A 152 29.11 25.76 31.39
CA TRP A 152 29.71 27.03 31.03
C TRP A 152 29.41 28.14 32.04
N ALA A 153 28.14 28.30 32.44
CA ALA A 153 27.74 29.31 33.43
C ALA A 153 28.34 29.05 34.82
N LEU A 154 28.43 27.79 35.24
CA LEU A 154 29.07 27.41 36.50
C LEU A 154 30.57 27.72 36.48
N SER A 155 31.24 27.40 35.37
CA SER A 155 32.66 27.73 35.18
C SER A 155 32.91 29.23 35.17
N LEU A 156 32.01 30.01 34.54
CA LEU A 156 32.10 31.47 34.50
C LEU A 156 31.90 32.07 35.89
N ALA A 157 30.87 31.64 36.63
CA ALA A 157 30.62 32.10 37.98
C ALA A 157 31.79 31.76 38.93
N HIS A 158 32.37 30.56 38.82
CA HIS A 158 33.53 30.17 39.61
C HIS A 158 34.75 31.05 39.30
N SER A 159 35.01 31.32 38.02
CA SER A 159 36.12 32.19 37.58
C SER A 159 35.98 33.61 38.13
N GLU A 160 34.82 34.25 37.92
CA GLU A 160 34.56 35.63 38.36
C GLU A 160 34.55 35.76 39.88
N LEU A 161 34.03 34.76 40.58
CA LEU A 161 34.00 34.78 42.04
C LEU A 161 35.41 34.58 42.62
N SER A 162 36.21 33.68 42.05
CA SER A 162 37.59 33.45 42.46
C SER A 162 38.45 34.72 42.31
N THR A 163 38.27 35.48 41.22
CA THR A 163 39.02 36.73 41.02
C THR A 163 38.62 37.80 42.03
N VAL A 164 37.32 37.97 42.31
CA VAL A 164 36.83 38.94 43.31
C VAL A 164 37.34 38.63 44.72
N PHE A 165 37.30 37.37 45.14
CA PHE A 165 37.83 36.99 46.46
C PHE A 165 39.35 37.15 46.56
N TYR A 166 40.08 36.80 45.49
CA TYR A 166 41.53 36.99 45.45
C TYR A 166 41.90 38.47 45.59
N GLU A 167 41.29 39.36 44.79
CA GLU A 167 41.59 40.79 44.81
C GLU A 167 41.11 41.49 46.08
N LYS A 168 39.88 41.22 46.53
CA LYS A 168 39.25 41.99 47.61
C LYS A 168 39.57 41.46 49.01
N VAL A 169 39.92 40.18 49.17
CA VAL A 169 40.19 39.58 50.48
C VAL A 169 41.67 39.26 50.67
N LEU A 170 42.28 38.48 49.76
CA LEU A 170 43.67 38.02 49.95
C LEU A 170 44.68 39.14 49.70
N LEU A 171 44.55 39.88 48.59
CA LEU A 171 45.46 40.97 48.24
C LEU A 171 45.37 42.14 49.24
N LEU A 172 44.15 42.45 49.69
CA LEU A 172 43.92 43.46 50.74
C LEU A 172 44.53 43.04 52.09
N ALA A 173 44.37 41.77 52.49
CA ALA A 173 44.95 41.26 53.74
C ALA A 173 46.50 41.23 53.72
N TRP A 174 47.10 41.03 52.54
CA TRP A 174 48.56 41.00 52.38
C TRP A 174 49.22 42.38 52.50
N GLY A 175 48.48 43.45 52.19
CA GLY A 175 48.95 44.84 52.26
C GLY A 175 49.19 45.39 53.68
N PHE A 176 48.72 44.70 54.72
CA PHE A 176 48.97 45.10 56.12
C PHE A 176 50.20 44.37 56.68
N ASP A 177 51.07 45.08 57.40
CA ASP A 177 52.31 44.52 57.99
C ASP A 177 52.07 43.65 59.24
N ASN A 178 50.86 43.69 59.82
CA ASN A 178 50.52 42.89 60.99
C ASN A 178 50.28 41.41 60.63
N VAL A 179 51.15 40.52 61.13
CA VAL A 179 51.06 39.06 60.92
C VAL A 179 49.71 38.49 61.38
N ALA A 180 49.11 39.01 62.46
CA ALA A 180 47.82 38.56 62.95
C ALA A 180 46.67 38.82 61.95
N ILE A 181 46.69 39.97 61.26
CA ILE A 181 45.65 40.34 60.27
C ILE A 181 45.78 39.47 59.03
N ARG A 182 47.02 39.17 58.59
CA ARG A 182 47.28 38.24 57.48
C ARG A 182 46.74 36.83 57.78
N LEU A 183 46.94 36.33 59.00
CA LEU A 183 46.51 34.99 59.41
C LEU A 183 44.98 34.88 59.49
N VAL A 184 44.31 35.88 60.08
CA VAL A 184 42.84 35.95 60.11
C VAL A 184 42.26 36.06 58.69
N GLY A 185 42.86 36.90 57.83
CA GLY A 185 42.45 37.02 56.42
C GLY A 185 42.55 35.70 55.66
N LEU A 186 43.60 34.92 55.90
CA LEU A 186 43.79 33.61 55.27
C LEU A 186 42.77 32.58 55.76
N VAL A 187 42.44 32.56 57.06
CA VAL A 187 41.42 31.65 57.61
C VAL A 187 40.03 31.99 57.07
N VAL A 188 39.66 33.28 57.02
CA VAL A 188 38.39 33.73 56.45
C VAL A 188 38.30 33.42 54.96
N PHE A 189 39.39 33.65 54.22
CA PHE A 189 39.47 33.31 52.80
C PHE A 189 39.30 31.81 52.55
N ALA A 190 39.99 30.97 53.32
CA ALA A 190 39.87 29.51 53.20
C ALA A 190 38.44 29.02 53.47
N PHE A 191 37.79 29.55 54.51
CA PHE A 191 36.41 29.19 54.84
C PHE A 191 35.41 29.67 53.78
N ALA A 192 35.55 30.91 53.29
CA ALA A 192 34.69 31.46 52.25
C ALA A 192 34.80 30.67 50.93
N THR A 193 36.03 30.33 50.54
CA THR A 193 36.29 29.54 49.32
C THR A 193 35.69 28.13 49.45
N ALA A 194 35.84 27.47 50.61
CA ALA A 194 35.25 26.16 50.86
C ALA A 194 33.71 26.18 50.83
N PHE A 195 33.09 27.19 51.44
CA PHE A 195 31.63 27.36 51.44
C PHE A 195 31.08 27.52 50.03
N ILE A 196 31.75 28.31 49.19
CA ILE A 196 31.26 28.61 47.85
C ILE A 196 31.45 27.42 46.90
N LEU A 197 32.57 26.69 47.03
CA LEU A 197 32.76 25.44 46.30
C LEU A 197 31.66 24.42 46.64
N LEU A 198 31.27 24.28 47.92
CA LEU A 198 30.19 23.39 48.34
C LEU A 198 28.81 23.82 47.80
N MET A 199 28.51 25.12 47.81
CA MET A 199 27.24 25.64 47.29
C MET A 199 27.11 25.46 45.78
N MET A 200 28.19 25.70 45.03
CA MET A 200 28.21 25.54 43.57
C MET A 200 28.03 24.08 43.14
N GLU A 201 28.65 23.15 43.85
CA GLU A 201 28.50 21.72 43.59
C GLU A 201 27.08 21.21 43.88
N SER A 202 26.48 21.72 44.97
CA SER A 202 25.09 21.41 45.34
C SER A 202 24.09 21.92 44.28
N LEU A 203 24.32 23.13 43.76
CA LEU A 203 23.48 23.74 42.73
C LEU A 203 23.62 23.03 41.38
N SER A 204 24.82 22.52 41.06
CA SER A 204 25.06 21.66 39.89
C SER A 204 24.28 20.35 39.98
N ALA A 205 24.28 19.68 41.14
CA ALA A 205 23.50 18.46 41.36
C ALA A 205 21.99 18.70 41.25
N PHE A 206 21.49 19.81 41.83
CA PHE A 206 20.07 20.18 41.78
C PHE A 206 19.57 20.42 40.34
N LEU A 207 20.31 21.19 39.54
CA LEU A 207 19.94 21.44 38.14
C LEU A 207 20.00 20.17 37.28
N HIS A 208 20.82 19.19 37.65
CA HIS A 208 20.86 17.91 36.96
C HIS A 208 19.57 17.13 37.21
N ALA A 209 19.13 17.10 38.47
CA ALA A 209 17.86 16.49 38.85
C ALA A 209 16.67 17.17 38.13
N LEU A 210 16.68 18.49 37.99
CA LEU A 210 15.63 19.23 37.27
C LEU A 210 15.59 18.89 35.77
N ARG A 211 16.75 18.68 35.12
CA ARG A 211 16.82 18.21 33.73
C ARG A 211 16.24 16.79 33.59
N LEU A 212 16.59 15.88 34.50
CA LEU A 212 16.07 14.51 34.49
C LEU A 212 14.54 14.53 34.62
N HIS A 213 14.04 15.31 35.58
CA HIS A 213 12.61 15.48 35.81
C HIS A 213 11.89 16.07 34.59
N TRP A 214 12.49 17.05 33.90
CA TRP A 214 11.94 17.60 32.66
C TRP A 214 11.81 16.56 31.54
N VAL A 215 12.87 15.75 31.31
CA VAL A 215 12.84 14.69 30.30
C VAL A 215 11.83 13.62 30.67
N GLU A 216 11.77 13.21 31.93
CA GLU A 216 10.87 12.16 32.40
C GLU A 216 9.41 12.64 32.43
N PHE A 217 9.17 13.91 32.79
CA PHE A 217 7.85 14.54 32.73
C PHE A 217 7.33 14.59 31.29
N MET A 218 8.18 15.00 30.33
CA MET A 218 7.80 15.07 28.92
C MET A 218 7.72 13.72 28.22
N ASN A 219 8.42 12.69 28.71
CA ASN A 219 8.31 11.34 28.17
C ASN A 219 7.07 10.60 28.70
N LYS A 220 6.68 10.86 29.95
CA LYS A 220 5.64 10.11 30.65
C LYS A 220 4.26 10.78 30.63
N PHE A 221 4.19 12.11 30.60
CA PHE A 221 2.91 12.86 30.67
C PHE A 221 2.50 13.53 29.36
N TYR A 222 3.38 13.63 28.37
CA TYR A 222 3.01 14.17 27.05
C TYR A 222 2.48 13.06 26.14
N HIS A 223 1.17 12.84 26.18
CA HIS A 223 0.50 12.04 25.16
C HIS A 223 0.28 12.89 23.92
N GLY A 224 1.12 12.69 22.90
CA GLY A 224 0.81 13.12 21.54
C GLY A 224 -0.41 12.38 21.03
N GLN A 225 -1.62 12.87 21.34
CA GLN A 225 -2.86 12.26 20.89
C GLN A 225 -3.05 12.55 19.39
N GLY A 226 -2.43 11.71 18.55
CA GLY A 226 -2.95 11.44 17.22
C GLY A 226 -4.04 10.37 17.37
N TYR A 227 -5.30 10.73 17.10
CA TYR A 227 -6.37 9.75 17.01
C TYR A 227 -5.97 8.68 15.98
N LYS A 228 -5.92 7.40 16.39
CA LYS A 228 -5.77 6.28 15.47
C LYS A 228 -6.90 6.35 14.45
N PHE A 229 -6.54 6.53 13.18
CA PHE A 229 -7.51 6.56 12.11
C PHE A 229 -8.24 5.22 12.06
N ARG A 230 -9.55 5.22 12.35
CA ARG A 230 -10.44 4.11 12.02
C ARG A 230 -10.81 4.24 10.55
N PRO A 231 -10.48 3.28 9.68
CA PRO A 231 -10.94 3.32 8.30
C PRO A 231 -12.47 3.28 8.28
N PHE A 232 -13.06 4.05 7.37
CA PHE A 232 -14.49 3.99 7.08
C PHE A 232 -14.81 2.57 6.57
N SER A 233 -15.51 1.78 7.36
CA SER A 233 -16.10 0.52 6.91
C SER A 233 -17.44 0.87 6.27
N SER A 234 -17.55 0.71 4.95
CA SER A 234 -18.82 0.87 4.24
C SER A 234 -19.77 -0.32 4.43
N ALA A 235 -19.37 -1.33 5.21
CA ALA A 235 -20.16 -2.55 5.43
C ALA A 235 -21.28 -2.39 6.48
N SER A 236 -21.45 -1.21 7.09
CA SER A 236 -22.48 -0.96 8.10
C SER A 236 -23.49 0.11 7.70
N LEU A 237 -23.63 0.40 6.39
CA LEU A 237 -24.57 1.41 5.87
C LEU A 237 -25.67 0.84 4.98
N ASP A 238 -25.75 -0.48 4.80
CA ASP A 238 -26.81 -1.15 4.04
C ASP A 238 -27.93 -1.76 4.92
N ASP A 239 -27.85 -1.64 6.25
CA ASP A 239 -28.83 -2.23 7.19
C ASP A 239 -29.83 -1.21 7.81
N ASP A 240 -29.76 0.08 7.44
CA ASP A 240 -30.58 1.16 8.03
C ASP A 240 -31.47 1.91 7.00
N GLU A 241 -31.79 1.32 5.85
CA GLU A 241 -32.87 1.82 4.97
C GLU A 241 -34.01 0.78 4.87
N ASP A 242 -34.96 0.89 5.80
CA ASP A 242 -36.37 0.50 5.61
C ASP A 242 -37.05 1.36 4.53
#